data_AF-C4ZBI5-F1
#
_entry.id   AF-C4ZBI5-F1
#
_cell.length_a   1.000
_cell.length_b   1.000
_cell.length_c   1.000
_cell.angle_alpha   90.00
_cell.angle_beta   90.00
_cell.angle_gamma   90.00
#
_symmetry.space_group_name_H-M   'P 1'
#
loop_
_entity.id
_entity.type
_entity.pdbx_description
1 polymer ?
#
loop_
_entity_poly.entity_id
_entity_poly.type
_entity_poly.pdbx_seq_one_letter_code
_entity_poly.pdbx_strand_id
1 'polypeptide(L)'
;MDENSLFTPFDEITQTRELQMLKTIIPYMPHDSQKQMTLMVHYISLMNSMRMIDCAPALSVAETESMADRRLSMLNALKKYCSKSEQDTIDNLLNIFSVLDNREIYDKAGIFK
;
A
#
# COMPACT_ATOMS: atom_id res chain seq x y z
N MET A 1 20.61 -11.29 -6.67
CA MET A 1 20.03 -10.27 -5.79
C MET A 1 18.72 -9.89 -6.45
N ASP A 2 17.65 -10.58 -6.07
CA ASP A 2 16.32 -10.24 -6.58
C ASP A 2 15.86 -9.00 -5.82
N GLU A 3 16.26 -7.82 -6.30
CA GLU A 3 15.61 -6.57 -5.98
C GLU A 3 14.18 -6.69 -6.49
N ASN A 4 13.31 -7.25 -5.65
CA ASN A 4 11.87 -7.07 -5.77
C ASN A 4 11.65 -5.60 -6.08
N SER A 5 11.14 -5.30 -7.26
CA SER A 5 10.71 -3.96 -7.65
C SER A 5 9.99 -3.34 -6.45
N LEU A 6 10.59 -2.32 -5.85
CA LEU A 6 10.13 -1.71 -4.61
C LEU A 6 8.82 -0.92 -4.81
N PHE A 7 8.28 -0.94 -6.04
CA PHE A 7 7.09 -0.22 -6.42
C PHE A 7 5.86 -0.91 -5.84
N THR A 8 5.16 -0.19 -4.97
CA THR A 8 3.83 -0.60 -4.54
C THR A 8 2.84 -0.43 -5.69
N PRO A 9 1.68 -1.12 -5.69
CA PRO A 9 0.60 -0.83 -6.63
C PRO A 9 0.20 0.66 -6.62
N PHE A 10 0.38 1.34 -5.49
CA PHE A 10 0.18 2.79 -5.41
C PHE A 10 1.25 3.56 -6.21
N ASP A 11 2.51 3.17 -6.12
CA ASP A 11 3.59 3.80 -6.88
C ASP A 11 3.48 3.53 -8.39
N GLU A 12 3.04 2.33 -8.79
CA GLU A 12 2.83 2.00 -10.21
C GLU A 12 1.86 2.97 -10.90
N ILE A 13 0.86 3.44 -10.16
CA ILE A 13 -0.18 4.30 -10.72
C ILE A 13 0.19 5.79 -10.57
N THR A 14 0.89 6.16 -9.50
CA THR A 14 1.21 7.57 -9.21
C THR A 14 2.52 8.02 -9.83
N GLN A 15 3.47 7.11 -10.06
CA GLN A 15 4.79 7.40 -10.61
C GLN A 15 4.86 7.05 -12.11
N THR A 16 4.42 7.97 -12.96
CA THR A 16 4.41 7.77 -14.42
C THR A 16 5.82 7.69 -15.03
N ARG A 17 5.91 7.13 -16.23
CA ARG A 17 7.17 7.07 -16.99
C ARG A 17 7.80 8.45 -17.17
N GLU A 18 6.99 9.47 -17.43
CA GLU A 18 7.43 10.85 -17.58
C GLU A 18 8.04 11.40 -16.29
N LEU A 19 7.43 11.10 -15.14
CA LEU A 19 8.00 11.47 -13.84
C LEU A 19 9.32 10.76 -13.58
N GLN A 20 9.46 9.48 -13.95
CA GLN A 20 10.75 8.79 -13.82
C GLN A 20 11.82 9.41 -14.70
N MET A 21 11.50 9.74 -15.96
CA MET A 21 12.42 10.45 -16.85
C MET A 21 12.86 11.79 -16.25
N LEU A 22 11.92 12.55 -15.67
CA LEU A 22 12.23 13.81 -14.97
C LEU A 22 13.08 13.59 -13.72
N LYS A 23 12.81 12.55 -12.92
CA LYS A 23 13.61 12.20 -11.74
C LYS A 23 15.06 11.87 -12.13
N THR A 24 15.26 11.14 -13.23
CA THR A 24 16.60 10.74 -13.70
C THR A 24 17.46 11.94 -14.12
N ILE A 25 16.87 13.02 -14.63
CA ILE A 25 17.67 14.20 -15.04
C ILE A 25 18.06 15.11 -13.88
N ILE A 26 17.34 15.08 -12.74
CA ILE A 26 17.57 15.99 -11.60
C ILE A 26 19.04 16.02 -11.15
N PRO A 27 19.74 14.88 -10.93
CA PRO A 27 21.12 14.89 -10.47
C PRO A 27 22.11 15.62 -11.39
N TYR A 28 21.77 15.77 -12.68
CA TYR A 28 22.61 16.41 -13.69
C TYR A 28 22.31 17.90 -13.89
N MET A 29 21.29 18.44 -13.22
CA MET A 29 20.94 19.86 -13.30
C MET A 29 21.82 20.72 -12.37
N PRO A 30 21.97 22.03 -12.61
CA PRO A 30 22.61 22.94 -11.66
C PRO A 30 21.89 22.92 -10.30
N HIS A 31 22.64 22.99 -9.21
CA HIS A 31 22.13 22.82 -7.84
C HIS A 31 20.89 23.69 -7.52
N ASP A 32 20.87 24.94 -7.99
CA ASP A 32 19.73 25.84 -7.77
C ASP A 32 18.45 25.37 -8.49
N SER A 33 18.59 24.79 -9.67
CA SER A 33 17.48 24.23 -10.45
C SER A 33 17.03 22.85 -9.96
N GLN A 34 17.92 22.08 -9.31
CA GLN A 34 17.58 20.76 -8.75
C GLN A 34 16.46 20.85 -7.73
N LYS A 35 16.51 21.85 -6.82
CA LYS A 35 15.48 22.05 -5.79
C LYS A 35 14.11 22.33 -6.42
N GLN A 36 14.06 23.25 -7.38
CA GLN A 36 12.82 23.62 -8.05
C GLN A 36 12.25 22.45 -8.86
N MET A 37 13.09 21.71 -9.59
CA MET A 37 12.66 20.54 -10.35
C MET A 37 12.17 19.41 -9.43
N THR A 38 12.85 19.18 -8.31
CA THR A 38 12.44 18.20 -7.30
C THR A 38 11.06 18.54 -6.75
N LEU A 39 10.82 19.80 -6.40
CA LEU A 39 9.51 20.25 -5.93
C LEU A 39 8.42 20.03 -7.00
N MET A 40 8.70 20.38 -8.25
CA MET A 40 7.73 20.19 -9.35
C MET A 40 7.37 18.71 -9.55
N VAL A 41 8.37 17.83 -9.58
CA VAL A 41 8.17 16.38 -9.73
C VAL A 41 7.33 15.82 -8.59
N HIS A 42 7.63 16.19 -7.34
CA HIS A 42 6.85 15.74 -6.18
C HIS A 42 5.44 16.31 -6.19
N TYR A 43 5.26 17.55 -6.63
CA TYR A 43 3.95 18.16 -6.78
C TYR A 43 3.09 17.41 -7.80
N ILE A 44 3.63 17.06 -8.98
CA ILE A 44 2.89 16.29 -9.97
C ILE A 44 2.58 14.88 -9.45
N SER A 45 3.54 14.23 -8.77
CA SER A 45 3.31 12.93 -8.13
C SER A 45 2.15 12.99 -7.13
N LEU A 46 2.10 14.05 -6.30
CA LEU A 46 1.03 14.28 -5.34
C LEU A 46 -0.32 14.49 -6.05
N MET A 47 -0.35 15.28 -7.12
CA MET A 47 -1.57 15.49 -7.90
C MET A 47 -2.07 14.19 -8.54
N ASN A 48 -1.16 13.32 -9.00
CA ASN A 48 -1.53 11.99 -9.48
C ASN A 48 -2.11 11.11 -8.36
N SER A 49 -1.52 11.14 -7.16
CA SER A 49 -2.06 10.44 -5.97
C SER A 49 -3.46 10.93 -5.62
N MET A 50 -3.69 12.24 -5.59
CA MET A 50 -5.00 12.81 -5.27
C MET A 50 -6.04 12.44 -6.33
N ARG A 51 -5.69 12.55 -7.62
CA ARG A 51 -6.57 12.09 -8.71
C ARG A 51 -6.90 10.61 -8.60
N MET A 52 -5.96 9.78 -8.17
CA MET A 52 -6.21 8.36 -7.94
C MET A 52 -7.23 8.13 -6.83
N ILE A 53 -7.14 8.88 -5.73
CA ILE A 53 -8.12 8.81 -4.64
C ILE A 53 -9.49 9.33 -5.11
N ASP A 54 -9.52 10.43 -5.88
CA ASP A 54 -10.74 11.10 -6.32
C ASP A 54 -11.47 10.37 -7.47
N CYS A 55 -10.75 9.85 -8.48
CA CYS A 55 -11.32 9.13 -9.62
C CYS A 55 -11.59 7.66 -9.34
N ALA A 56 -11.09 7.10 -8.23
CA ALA A 56 -11.32 5.72 -7.86
C ALA A 56 -12.18 5.59 -6.58
N PRO A 57 -13.52 5.81 -6.67
CA PRO A 57 -14.42 5.03 -5.84
C PRO A 57 -14.40 3.53 -6.23
N ALA A 58 -13.49 3.08 -7.12
CA ALA A 58 -13.25 1.66 -7.36
C ALA A 58 -12.64 0.93 -6.14
N LEU A 59 -12.13 1.66 -5.14
CA LEU A 59 -11.81 1.10 -3.81
C LEU A 59 -13.02 1.10 -2.84
N SER A 60 -14.18 1.64 -3.24
CA SER A 60 -15.48 1.37 -2.57
C SER A 60 -15.87 -0.11 -2.68
N VAL A 61 -15.25 -0.90 -3.56
CA VAL A 61 -15.38 -2.37 -3.54
C VAL A 61 -14.84 -2.97 -2.23
N ALA A 62 -13.94 -2.29 -1.52
CA ALA A 62 -13.56 -2.69 -0.17
C ALA A 62 -14.61 -2.25 0.88
N GLU A 63 -15.52 -1.31 0.59
CA GLU A 63 -16.63 -1.00 1.52
C GLU A 63 -17.64 -2.16 1.60
N THR A 64 -17.67 -3.03 0.58
CA THR A 64 -18.48 -4.25 0.58
C THR A 64 -17.80 -5.44 1.26
N GLU A 65 -16.49 -5.40 1.49
CA GLU A 65 -15.77 -6.42 2.24
C GLU A 65 -15.86 -6.16 3.74
N SER A 66 -15.94 -7.23 4.54
CA SER A 66 -15.98 -7.06 5.99
C SER A 66 -14.70 -6.35 6.47
N MET A 67 -14.80 -5.63 7.59
CA MET A 67 -13.61 -4.98 8.17
C MET A 67 -12.48 -5.98 8.49
N ALA A 68 -12.81 -7.26 8.67
CA ALA A 68 -11.82 -8.34 8.84
C ALA A 68 -11.06 -8.60 7.53
N ASP A 69 -11.76 -8.79 6.41
CA ASP A 69 -11.15 -9.05 5.09
C ASP A 69 -10.22 -7.91 4.66
N ARG A 70 -10.62 -6.65 4.91
CA ARG A 70 -9.78 -5.47 4.63
C ARG A 70 -8.46 -5.50 5.41
N ARG A 71 -8.50 -5.88 6.69
CA ARG A 71 -7.30 -5.98 7.55
C ARG A 71 -6.39 -7.11 7.10
N LEU A 72 -6.95 -8.27 6.75
CA LEU A 72 -6.18 -9.42 6.25
C LEU A 72 -5.49 -9.08 4.93
N SER A 73 -6.21 -8.49 3.98
CA SER A 73 -5.67 -8.04 2.69
C SER A 73 -4.54 -7.02 2.85
N MET A 74 -4.71 -6.06 3.76
CA MET A 74 -3.67 -5.07 4.09
C MET A 74 -2.41 -5.72 4.67
N LEU A 75 -2.55 -6.58 5.69
CA LEU A 75 -1.41 -7.25 6.32
C LEU A 75 -0.66 -8.15 5.34
N ASN A 76 -1.37 -8.86 4.46
CA ASN A 76 -0.77 -9.65 3.39
C ASN A 76 -0.03 -8.79 2.35
N ALA A 77 -0.55 -7.61 2.02
CA ALA A 77 0.12 -6.66 1.14
C ALA A 77 1.41 -6.12 1.78
N LEU A 78 1.38 -5.79 3.09
CA LEU A 78 2.54 -5.32 3.85
C LEU A 78 3.64 -6.38 3.95
N LYS A 79 3.27 -7.66 4.10
CA LYS A 79 4.21 -8.80 4.21
C LYS A 79 5.25 -8.82 3.08
N LYS A 80 4.89 -8.36 1.87
CA LYS A 80 5.77 -8.31 0.70
C LYS A 80 6.97 -7.36 0.87
N TYR A 81 6.86 -6.36 1.74
CA TYR A 81 7.89 -5.34 1.99
C TYR A 81 8.63 -5.54 3.32
N CYS A 82 8.23 -6.53 4.09
CA CYS A 82 8.77 -6.82 5.42
C CYS A 82 9.96 -7.79 5.38
N SER A 83 10.87 -7.65 6.33
CA SER A 83 11.93 -8.64 6.61
C SER A 83 11.35 -9.95 7.14
N LYS A 84 12.15 -11.03 7.12
CA LYS A 84 11.71 -12.36 7.59
C LYS A 84 11.11 -12.34 9.00
N SER A 85 11.74 -11.63 9.94
CA SER A 85 11.26 -11.48 11.32
C SER A 85 9.94 -10.71 11.42
N GLU A 86 9.74 -9.70 10.58
CA GLU A 86 8.51 -8.90 10.54
C GLU A 86 7.37 -9.69 9.88
N GLN A 87 7.69 -10.49 8.86
CA GLN A 87 6.72 -11.41 8.24
C GLN A 87 6.20 -12.44 9.25
N ASP A 88 7.08 -13.01 10.08
CA ASP A 88 6.68 -13.96 11.14
C ASP A 88 5.76 -13.28 12.18
N THR A 89 6.03 -12.00 12.49
CA THR A 89 5.17 -11.21 13.37
C THR A 89 3.79 -10.97 12.75
N ILE A 90 3.75 -10.63 11.45
CA ILE A 90 2.49 -10.49 10.70
C ILE A 90 1.71 -11.80 10.66
N ASP A 91 2.38 -12.93 10.44
CA ASP A 91 1.73 -14.25 10.43
C ASP A 91 1.12 -14.61 11.79
N ASN A 92 1.82 -14.29 12.87
CA ASN A 92 1.28 -14.46 14.22
C ASN A 92 0.02 -13.61 14.45
N LEU A 93 0.01 -12.35 13.99
CA LEU A 93 -1.15 -11.47 14.08
C LEU A 93 -2.33 -11.98 13.23
N LEU A 94 -2.07 -12.43 12.00
CA LEU A 94 -3.08 -13.01 11.09
C LEU A 94 -3.74 -14.25 11.71
N ASN A 95 -2.94 -15.12 12.34
CA ASN A 95 -3.43 -16.30 13.04
C ASN A 95 -4.32 -15.92 14.23
N ILE A 96 -3.93 -14.91 15.03
CA ILE A 96 -4.73 -14.42 16.15
C ILE A 96 -6.08 -13.86 15.67
N PHE A 97 -6.08 -13.03 14.63
CA PHE A 97 -7.31 -12.48 14.06
C PHE A 97 -8.23 -13.58 13.53
N SER A 98 -7.68 -14.57 12.85
CA SER A 98 -8.45 -15.73 12.36
C SER A 98 -9.12 -16.51 13.51
N VAL A 99 -8.44 -16.67 14.65
CA VAL A 99 -9.01 -17.34 15.83
C VAL A 99 -10.10 -16.49 16.49
N LEU A 100 -9.93 -15.17 16.55
CA LEU A 100 -10.92 -14.25 17.12
C LEU A 100 -12.19 -14.18 16.27
N ASP A 101 -12.07 -14.03 14.95
CA ASP A 101 -13.22 -14.02 14.03
C ASP A 101 -14.01 -15.34 14.12
N ASN A 102 -13.30 -16.46 14.17
CA ASN A 102 -13.92 -17.77 14.37
C ASN A 102 -14.68 -17.84 15.71
N ARG A 103 -14.11 -17.35 16.82
CA ARG A 103 -14.80 -17.30 18.12
C ARG A 103 -16.06 -16.45 18.09
N GLU A 104 -16.04 -15.29 17.44
CA GLU A 104 -17.23 -14.45 17.27
C GLU A 104 -18.32 -15.15 16.45
N ILE A 105 -17.94 -15.96 15.46
CA ILE A 105 -18.87 -16.80 14.69
C ILE A 105 -19.48 -17.89 15.58
N TYR A 106 -18.66 -18.58 16.39
CA TYR A 106 -19.15 -19.63 17.31
C TYR A 106 -20.06 -19.08 18.43
N ASP A 107 -19.77 -17.88 18.93
CA ASP A 107 -20.59 -17.17 19.93
C ASP A 107 -21.93 -16.71 19.32
N LYS A 108 -21.92 -16.13 18.11
CA LYS A 108 -23.14 -15.78 17.36
C LYS A 108 -23.98 -16.99 16.94
N ALA A 109 -23.37 -18.14 16.70
CA ALA A 109 -24.05 -19.38 16.35
C ALA A 109 -24.68 -20.11 17.56
N GLY A 110 -24.47 -19.62 18.80
CA GLY A 110 -25.08 -20.17 20.01
C GLY A 110 -24.62 -21.59 20.36
N ILE A 111 -23.46 -22.02 19.86
CA ILE A 111 -22.94 -23.39 20.06
C ILE A 111 -22.37 -23.56 21.48
N PHE A 112 -22.04 -22.47 22.16
CA PHE A 112 -21.73 -22.46 23.60
C PHE A 112 -22.92 -21.88 24.38
N LYS A 113 -23.89 -22.73 24.71
CA LYS A 113 -24.87 -22.47 25.78
C LYS A 113 -24.89 -23.65 26.73
#